data_AF-A0A563W3Z8-F1
#
_entry.id   AF-A0A563W3Z8-F1
#
_cell.length_a   1.000
_cell.length_b   1.000
_cell.length_c   1.000
_cell.angle_alpha   90.00
_cell.angle_beta   90.00
_cell.angle_gamma   90.00
#
_symmetry.space_group_name_H-M   'P 1'
#
loop_
_entity.id
_entity.type
_entity.pdbx_description
1 polymer ?
#
loop_
_entity_poly.entity_id
_entity_poly.type
_entity_poly.pdbx_seq_one_letter_code
_entity_poly.pdbx_strand_id
1 'polypeptide(L)'
;MNRKNVSGFKATSLSLGMVSIALGTVIATPQFAEAAAVRSGFDSNVLAANDDGSTGLVPIGFEVNLGGLETDELYVNNNGNVTFDDSLSTFTPFSLLETNQQIIAPFFADVDTRGAGSSPVTYGMGTVDGRDAFGVNWVDVGYFNSNDNPLNSFQLVLIDRSDVETGGFDIEFNYDQILWESGQASGSDENGLGGNSARAGFAYGVGDDRVSLELDGSAVNGALLDNGVNALINDRINRDVDGGYLFTARGGEITIDPVDPVDPPVDPDTETTPEPASILGLLAMGTIGVLKRKKSS
;
A
#
# COMPACT_ATOMS: atom_id res chain seq x y z
N MET A 1 5.32 -6.81 -97.68
CA MET A 1 5.25 -8.19 -98.19
C MET A 1 4.32 -8.98 -97.27
N ASN A 2 3.13 -9.30 -97.78
CA ASN A 2 2.12 -10.29 -97.34
C ASN A 2 1.55 -10.33 -95.90
N ARG A 3 0.20 -10.16 -95.86
CA ARG A 3 -0.84 -10.93 -95.10
C ARG A 3 -0.89 -10.71 -93.58
N LYS A 4 -2.04 -10.56 -92.91
CA LYS A 4 -3.46 -10.90 -93.17
C LYS A 4 -4.33 -10.16 -92.11
N ASN A 5 -5.55 -9.77 -92.48
CA ASN A 5 -6.65 -9.48 -91.56
C ASN A 5 -6.97 -10.71 -90.69
N VAL A 6 -7.55 -10.50 -89.48
CA VAL A 6 -8.90 -10.96 -89.10
C VAL A 6 -9.25 -10.54 -87.65
N SER A 7 -10.53 -10.22 -87.51
CA SER A 7 -11.37 -9.80 -86.39
C SER A 7 -11.14 -10.33 -84.97
N GLY A 8 -11.38 -9.44 -84.01
CA GLY A 8 -12.57 -9.53 -83.12
C GLY A 8 -12.39 -10.24 -81.79
N PHE A 9 -12.61 -9.50 -80.68
CA PHE A 9 -13.50 -9.88 -79.58
C PHE A 9 -13.68 -8.67 -78.64
N LYS A 10 -14.93 -8.29 -78.36
CA LYS A 10 -15.26 -7.36 -77.26
C LYS A 10 -15.26 -8.16 -75.97
N ALA A 11 -14.51 -7.71 -74.97
CA ALA A 11 -14.65 -8.15 -73.59
C ALA A 11 -14.91 -6.92 -72.71
N THR A 12 -16.09 -6.92 -72.11
CA THR A 12 -16.59 -5.96 -71.12
C THR A 12 -15.78 -6.13 -69.83
N SER A 13 -14.99 -5.12 -69.43
CA SER A 13 -14.27 -5.15 -68.15
C SER A 13 -15.13 -4.54 -67.05
N LEU A 14 -15.53 -5.41 -66.10
CA LEU A 14 -16.19 -5.08 -64.84
C LEU A 14 -15.17 -4.33 -63.95
N SER A 15 -15.43 -3.07 -63.58
CA SER A 15 -14.58 -2.34 -62.63
C SER A 15 -14.87 -2.82 -61.21
N LEU A 16 -13.98 -3.62 -60.64
CA LEU A 16 -13.99 -3.95 -59.22
C LEU A 16 -13.49 -2.72 -58.43
N GLY A 17 -14.37 -2.08 -57.67
CA GLY A 17 -13.99 -1.04 -56.72
C GLY A 17 -13.08 -1.61 -55.64
N MET A 18 -11.85 -1.12 -55.56
CA MET A 18 -10.95 -1.42 -54.45
C MET A 18 -11.43 -0.63 -53.23
N VAL A 19 -12.06 -1.32 -52.28
CA VAL A 19 -12.25 -0.81 -50.92
C VAL A 19 -10.94 -1.05 -50.17
N SER A 20 -10.15 0.00 -50.00
CA SER A 20 -8.97 -0.01 -49.13
C SER A 20 -9.43 -0.05 -47.68
N ILE A 21 -9.40 -1.23 -47.05
CA ILE A 21 -9.52 -1.34 -45.59
C ILE A 21 -8.15 -0.96 -45.02
N ALA A 22 -8.04 0.27 -44.49
CA ALA A 22 -6.91 0.66 -43.69
C ALA A 22 -6.97 -0.13 -42.37
N LEU A 23 -6.13 -1.16 -42.23
CA LEU A 23 -5.84 -1.76 -40.93
C LEU A 23 -5.06 -0.73 -40.10
N GLY A 24 -5.74 -0.04 -39.20
CA GLY A 24 -5.08 0.72 -38.15
C GLY A 24 -4.39 -0.27 -37.22
N THR A 25 -3.05 -0.27 -37.22
CA THR A 25 -2.27 -0.93 -36.18
C THR A 25 -2.48 -0.17 -34.89
N VAL A 26 -3.26 -0.77 -33.97
CA VAL A 26 -3.30 -0.35 -32.57
C VAL A 26 -1.95 -0.73 -31.97
N ILE A 27 -1.08 0.26 -31.79
CA ILE A 27 0.11 0.09 -30.95
C ILE A 27 -0.42 0.14 -29.53
N ALA A 28 -0.64 -1.04 -28.92
CA ALA A 28 -0.83 -1.13 -27.49
C ALA A 28 0.49 -0.70 -26.85
N THR A 29 0.52 0.49 -26.26
CA THR A 29 1.57 0.83 -25.31
C THR A 29 1.48 -0.17 -24.16
N PRO A 30 2.59 -0.78 -23.71
CA PRO A 30 2.55 -1.51 -22.45
C PRO A 30 2.17 -0.48 -21.38
N GLN A 31 0.93 -0.58 -20.89
CA GLN A 31 0.58 0.02 -19.62
C GLN A 31 1.29 -0.86 -18.60
N PHE A 32 2.39 -0.37 -18.04
CA PHE A 32 2.88 -0.94 -16.81
C PHE A 32 1.72 -0.82 -15.83
N ALA A 33 1.18 -1.97 -15.40
CA ALA A 33 0.24 -1.97 -14.30
C ALA A 33 1.06 -1.53 -13.10
N GLU A 34 0.81 -0.33 -12.57
CA GLU A 34 1.12 -0.07 -11.17
C GLU A 34 0.57 -1.26 -10.37
N ALA A 35 1.33 -1.80 -9.40
CA ALA A 35 0.76 -2.73 -8.45
C ALA A 35 -0.52 -2.11 -7.89
N ALA A 36 -1.58 -2.92 -7.87
CA ALA A 36 -2.92 -2.45 -7.60
C ALA A 36 -3.11 -1.81 -6.21
N ALA A 37 -2.10 -1.91 -5.33
CA ALA A 37 -2.11 -1.27 -4.02
C ALA A 37 -1.85 0.24 -4.09
N VAL A 38 -0.86 0.70 -4.88
CA VAL A 38 -0.53 2.13 -4.96
C VAL A 38 -1.66 2.88 -5.65
N ARG A 39 -2.13 3.96 -5.02
CA ARG A 39 -3.25 4.77 -5.51
C ARG A 39 -2.73 5.92 -6.36
N SER A 40 -3.40 6.17 -7.49
CA SER A 40 -3.16 7.37 -8.28
C SER A 40 -3.55 8.65 -7.51
N GLY A 41 -2.82 9.74 -7.74
CA GLY A 41 -3.09 11.06 -7.15
C GLY A 41 -2.13 11.39 -6.01
N PHE A 42 -2.54 12.30 -5.12
CA PHE A 42 -1.72 12.81 -4.01
C PHE A 42 -0.39 13.43 -4.49
N ASP A 43 -0.42 14.06 -5.66
CA ASP A 43 0.74 14.61 -6.38
C ASP A 43 0.65 16.14 -6.56
N SER A 44 -0.26 16.79 -5.83
CA SER A 44 -0.51 18.22 -5.93
C SER A 44 0.65 19.10 -5.45
N ASN A 45 1.50 18.57 -4.57
CA ASN A 45 2.69 19.23 -4.06
C ASN A 45 3.91 18.32 -4.24
N VAL A 46 5.07 18.95 -4.31
CA VAL A 46 6.36 18.26 -4.49
C VAL A 46 7.31 18.73 -3.40
N LEU A 47 7.88 17.79 -2.65
CA LEU A 47 9.08 18.05 -1.86
C LEU A 47 10.26 18.03 -2.83
N ALA A 48 10.93 19.17 -3.00
CA ALA A 48 12.04 19.29 -3.95
C ALA A 48 13.10 18.22 -3.72
N ALA A 49 13.66 17.67 -4.80
CA ALA A 49 14.67 16.61 -4.74
C ALA A 49 15.79 16.92 -3.74
N ASN A 50 16.01 16.00 -2.81
CA ASN A 50 16.92 16.15 -1.68
C ASN A 50 17.31 14.77 -1.10
N ASP A 51 17.97 14.80 0.06
CA ASP A 51 18.56 13.64 0.74
C ASP A 51 17.82 13.40 2.08
N ASP A 52 18.04 14.28 3.05
CA ASP A 52 17.53 14.11 4.43
C ASP A 52 16.46 15.14 4.83
N GLY A 53 15.89 15.82 3.84
CA GLY A 53 15.01 16.96 4.05
C GLY A 53 13.58 16.55 4.39
N SER A 54 12.94 17.41 5.18
CA SER A 54 11.49 17.43 5.37
C SER A 54 10.89 18.70 4.78
N THR A 55 9.57 18.68 4.57
CA THR A 55 8.77 19.90 4.45
C THR A 55 8.79 20.71 5.76
N GLY A 56 8.18 21.90 5.76
CA GLY A 56 7.60 22.45 6.99
C GLY A 56 6.30 21.70 7.35
N LEU A 57 5.54 22.22 8.32
CA LEU A 57 4.18 21.72 8.56
C LEU A 57 3.32 21.92 7.30
N VAL A 58 2.63 20.86 6.90
CA VAL A 58 1.69 20.87 5.78
C VAL A 58 0.31 20.36 6.24
N PRO A 59 -0.79 20.95 5.75
CA PRO A 59 -2.12 20.55 6.14
C PRO A 59 -2.50 19.19 5.52
N ILE A 60 -3.09 18.33 6.35
CA ILE A 60 -3.63 17.01 6.00
C ILE A 60 -5.07 17.14 5.47
N GLY A 61 -5.80 18.18 5.90
CA GLY A 61 -7.16 18.48 5.46
C GLY A 61 -8.27 17.99 6.40
N PHE A 62 -7.91 17.25 7.45
CA PHE A 62 -8.78 16.80 8.53
C PHE A 62 -7.94 16.63 9.80
N GLU A 63 -8.61 16.60 10.95
CA GLU A 63 -7.96 16.39 12.25
C GLU A 63 -7.67 14.91 12.46
N VAL A 64 -6.46 14.60 12.92
CA VAL A 64 -6.03 13.27 13.34
C VAL A 64 -5.65 13.29 14.82
N ASN A 65 -5.91 12.19 15.51
CA ASN A 65 -5.45 11.95 16.87
C ASN A 65 -4.47 10.77 16.85
N LEU A 66 -3.18 11.06 17.04
CA LEU A 66 -2.13 10.06 17.16
C LEU A 66 -1.53 10.14 18.57
N GLY A 67 -1.68 9.09 19.38
CA GLY A 67 -1.14 9.07 20.75
C GLY A 67 -1.74 10.10 21.70
N GLY A 68 -2.86 10.75 21.35
CA GLY A 68 -3.42 11.89 22.08
C GLY A 68 -2.93 13.25 21.58
N LEU A 69 -2.06 13.29 20.58
CA LEU A 69 -1.78 14.51 19.82
C LEU A 69 -2.85 14.71 18.76
N GLU A 70 -3.70 15.72 18.98
CA GLU A 70 -4.69 16.19 18.00
C GLU A 70 -4.04 17.26 17.11
N THR A 71 -4.01 17.02 15.79
CA THR A 71 -3.41 17.92 14.80
C THR A 71 -4.05 17.71 13.43
N ASP A 72 -4.02 18.74 12.58
CA ASP A 72 -4.40 18.66 11.17
C ASP A 72 -3.20 18.92 10.23
N GLU A 73 -1.99 18.93 10.78
CA GLU A 73 -0.73 19.16 10.07
C GLU A 73 0.32 18.09 10.42
N LEU A 74 1.24 17.82 9.48
CA LEU A 74 2.39 16.94 9.66
C LEU A 74 3.61 17.43 8.86
N TYR A 75 4.76 16.78 9.05
CA TYR A 75 5.94 16.92 8.20
C TYR A 75 6.06 15.73 7.25
N VAL A 76 6.23 15.99 5.95
CA VAL A 76 6.58 14.97 4.96
C VAL A 76 8.10 14.88 4.89
N ASN A 77 8.66 13.68 5.04
CA ASN A 77 10.10 13.45 5.05
C ASN A 77 10.57 12.66 3.82
N ASN A 78 11.72 13.03 3.26
CA ASN A 78 12.29 12.37 2.09
C ASN A 78 12.58 10.87 2.35
N ASN A 79 13.00 10.54 3.57
CA ASN A 79 13.39 9.19 4.03
C ASN A 79 12.17 8.30 4.38
N GLY A 80 11.08 8.42 3.62
CA GLY A 80 9.98 7.44 3.65
C GLY A 80 9.12 7.43 4.93
N ASN A 81 8.96 8.58 5.58
CA ASN A 81 8.15 8.73 6.79
C ASN A 81 7.41 10.08 6.85
N VAL A 82 6.44 10.17 7.76
CA VAL A 82 5.84 11.42 8.22
C VAL A 82 5.97 11.52 9.73
N THR A 83 6.13 12.74 10.24
CA THR A 83 6.19 13.03 11.67
C THR A 83 5.21 14.13 12.06
N PHE A 84 4.76 14.12 13.31
CA PHE A 84 3.69 15.01 13.80
C PHE A 84 4.16 16.05 14.81
N ASP A 85 5.30 15.79 15.46
CA ASP A 85 5.88 16.58 16.53
C ASP A 85 7.03 17.48 16.07
N ASP A 86 7.97 16.97 15.26
CA ASP A 86 9.09 17.74 14.72
C ASP A 86 9.58 17.17 13.38
N SER A 87 10.21 17.99 12.54
CA SER A 87 10.87 17.52 11.32
C SER A 87 12.03 16.57 11.66
N LEU A 88 12.18 15.49 10.91
CA LEU A 88 13.26 14.52 11.10
C LEU A 88 14.40 14.77 10.10
N SER A 89 15.66 14.76 10.53
CA SER A 89 16.83 14.98 9.67
C SER A 89 17.86 13.85 9.77
N THR A 90 17.39 12.62 10.03
CA THR A 90 18.24 11.44 10.21
C THR A 90 18.24 10.61 8.94
N PHE A 91 19.42 10.15 8.53
CA PHE A 91 19.64 9.30 7.35
C PHE A 91 19.57 7.80 7.66
N THR A 92 20.11 7.36 8.81
CA THR A 92 20.09 5.94 9.19
C THR A 92 18.85 5.59 10.02
N PRO A 93 18.02 4.61 9.60
CA PRO A 93 16.83 4.22 10.34
C PRO A 93 17.12 3.76 11.77
N PHE A 94 16.40 4.33 12.75
CA PHE A 94 16.42 3.90 14.15
C PHE A 94 15.20 3.04 14.47
N SER A 95 15.24 2.30 15.57
CA SER A 95 14.11 1.49 16.05
C SER A 95 12.87 2.34 16.32
N LEU A 96 11.75 2.04 15.66
CA LEU A 96 10.47 2.69 15.95
C LEU A 96 9.94 2.30 17.33
N LEU A 97 10.40 1.16 17.88
CA LEU A 97 9.96 0.68 19.20
C LEU A 97 10.59 1.45 20.37
N GLU A 98 11.65 2.22 20.11
CA GLU A 98 12.43 2.92 21.14
C GLU A 98 12.52 4.42 20.86
N THR A 99 11.81 4.92 19.85
CA THR A 99 11.89 6.31 19.43
C THR A 99 11.03 7.24 20.27
N ASN A 100 11.48 8.48 20.31
CA ASN A 100 10.79 9.58 20.95
C ASN A 100 9.88 10.35 19.98
N GLN A 101 9.97 10.03 18.69
CA GLN A 101 9.28 10.70 17.60
C GLN A 101 7.87 10.12 17.44
N GLN A 102 6.87 10.99 17.26
CA GLN A 102 5.57 10.58 16.72
C GLN A 102 5.68 10.44 15.21
N ILE A 103 5.69 9.20 14.72
CA ILE A 103 6.09 8.86 13.37
C ILE A 103 5.21 7.76 12.78
N ILE A 104 4.86 7.92 11.50
CA ILE A 104 4.30 6.87 10.65
C ILE A 104 5.25 6.69 9.47
N ALA A 105 5.76 5.48 9.30
CA ALA A 105 6.82 5.18 8.34
C ALA A 105 6.44 3.94 7.51
N PRO A 106 5.87 4.10 6.30
CA PRO A 106 5.72 2.96 5.40
C PRO A 106 7.08 2.35 5.06
N PHE A 107 8.14 3.15 4.92
CA PHE A 107 9.47 2.63 4.63
C PHE A 107 10.57 3.62 5.04
N PHE A 108 11.00 3.59 6.31
CA PHE A 108 12.06 4.47 6.78
C PHE A 108 13.43 3.93 6.34
N ALA A 109 14.05 4.62 5.37
CA ALA A 109 15.35 4.30 4.80
C ALA A 109 16.07 5.57 4.29
N ASP A 110 17.35 5.45 3.94
CA ASP A 110 18.21 6.53 3.44
C ASP A 110 17.90 6.83 1.95
N VAL A 111 16.72 7.41 1.70
CA VAL A 111 16.20 7.75 0.37
C VAL A 111 16.97 8.94 -0.17
N ASP A 112 17.36 8.90 -1.45
CA ASP A 112 17.98 10.05 -2.10
C ASP A 112 17.30 10.33 -3.44
N THR A 113 16.61 11.46 -3.52
CA THR A 113 15.84 11.86 -4.71
C THR A 113 16.64 12.72 -5.69
N ARG A 114 17.95 12.89 -5.48
CA ARG A 114 18.85 13.69 -6.35
C ARG A 114 19.36 12.91 -7.57
N GLY A 115 19.27 11.56 -7.54
CA GLY A 115 19.63 10.70 -8.68
C GLY A 115 18.83 11.06 -9.93
N ALA A 116 19.44 10.96 -11.12
CA ALA A 116 18.83 11.47 -12.35
C ALA A 116 17.58 10.66 -12.78
N GLY A 117 17.54 9.37 -12.43
CA GLY A 117 16.39 8.49 -12.59
C GLY A 117 15.46 8.44 -11.37
N SER A 118 15.81 9.10 -10.26
CA SER A 118 14.94 9.15 -9.07
C SER A 118 13.91 10.26 -9.21
N SER A 119 12.67 9.97 -8.85
CA SER A 119 11.61 10.97 -8.76
C SER A 119 11.63 11.67 -7.39
N PRO A 120 11.24 12.96 -7.31
CA PRO A 120 11.02 13.63 -6.04
C PRO A 120 9.75 13.11 -5.34
N VAL A 121 9.72 13.24 -4.01
CA VAL A 121 8.54 12.90 -3.21
C VAL A 121 7.39 13.85 -3.53
N THR A 122 6.20 13.30 -3.76
CA THR A 122 4.97 14.10 -3.93
C THR A 122 3.98 13.84 -2.82
N TYR A 123 3.11 14.81 -2.53
CA TYR A 123 2.08 14.66 -1.52
C TYR A 123 0.87 15.55 -1.82
N GLY A 124 -0.26 15.27 -1.18
CA GLY A 124 -1.44 16.11 -1.32
C GLY A 124 -2.68 15.57 -0.66
N MET A 125 -3.71 16.40 -0.66
CA MET A 125 -5.06 16.01 -0.28
C MET A 125 -5.79 15.39 -1.48
N GLY A 126 -6.72 14.48 -1.21
CA GLY A 126 -7.54 13.80 -2.19
C GLY A 126 -8.73 13.12 -1.50
N THR A 127 -9.26 12.07 -2.13
CA THR A 127 -10.34 11.28 -1.53
C THR A 127 -10.12 9.79 -1.73
N VAL A 128 -10.45 8.99 -0.72
CA VAL A 128 -10.51 7.52 -0.81
C VAL A 128 -11.92 7.08 -0.42
N ASP A 129 -12.59 6.36 -1.32
CA ASP A 129 -13.95 5.83 -1.10
C ASP A 129 -14.97 6.88 -0.63
N GLY A 130 -14.81 8.12 -1.13
CA GLY A 130 -15.67 9.25 -0.81
C GLY A 130 -15.36 9.98 0.50
N ARG A 131 -14.28 9.62 1.20
CA ARG A 131 -13.76 10.30 2.38
C ARG A 131 -12.55 11.16 2.03
N ASP A 132 -12.36 12.25 2.77
CA ASP A 132 -11.16 13.07 2.64
C ASP A 132 -9.92 12.24 3.01
N ALA A 133 -8.83 12.47 2.29
CA ALA A 133 -7.60 11.72 2.46
C ALA A 133 -6.38 12.60 2.18
N PHE A 134 -5.27 12.25 2.80
CA PHE A 134 -3.95 12.82 2.52
C PHE A 134 -3.00 11.70 2.15
N GLY A 135 -2.22 11.87 1.09
CA GLY A 135 -1.26 10.87 0.64
C GLY A 135 0.13 11.43 0.43
N VAL A 136 1.12 10.55 0.57
CA VAL A 136 2.53 10.81 0.28
C VAL A 136 3.07 9.68 -0.59
N ASN A 137 3.69 10.05 -1.70
CA ASN A 137 4.21 9.15 -2.70
C ASN A 137 5.74 9.19 -2.70
N TRP A 138 6.35 8.04 -2.44
CA TRP A 138 7.75 7.76 -2.73
C TRP A 138 7.79 6.75 -3.88
N VAL A 139 7.39 7.20 -5.06
CA VAL A 139 7.31 6.38 -6.28
C VAL A 139 8.56 6.62 -7.12
N ASP A 140 9.21 5.56 -7.57
CA ASP A 140 10.46 5.58 -8.34
C ASP A 140 11.58 6.35 -7.63
N VAL A 141 11.78 6.11 -6.32
CA VAL A 141 12.80 6.76 -5.51
C VAL A 141 14.09 5.94 -5.42
N GLY A 142 15.22 6.64 -5.51
CA GLY A 142 16.57 6.13 -5.33
C GLY A 142 17.02 6.13 -3.87
N TYR A 143 18.29 5.77 -3.66
CA TYR A 143 18.92 5.67 -2.35
C TYR A 143 20.28 6.35 -2.33
N PHE A 144 20.71 6.78 -1.15
CA PHE A 144 21.98 7.45 -0.99
C PHE A 144 23.15 6.58 -1.51
N ASN A 145 24.13 7.10 -2.24
CA ASN A 145 24.41 8.51 -2.56
C ASN A 145 24.08 8.86 -4.02
N SER A 146 22.82 9.20 -4.27
CA SER A 146 22.24 9.52 -5.57
C SER A 146 22.23 8.35 -6.55
N ASN A 147 22.10 7.13 -6.01
CA ASN A 147 21.85 5.93 -6.81
C ASN A 147 20.39 5.91 -7.22
N ASP A 148 20.14 5.62 -8.50
CA ASP A 148 18.82 5.56 -9.12
C ASP A 148 18.57 4.20 -9.78
N ASN A 149 19.34 3.19 -9.41
CA ASN A 149 19.18 1.81 -9.87
C ASN A 149 19.68 0.81 -8.82
N PRO A 150 18.80 0.02 -8.19
CA PRO A 150 17.35 -0.03 -8.45
C PRO A 150 16.57 1.14 -7.81
N LEU A 151 15.26 1.21 -8.09
CA LEU A 151 14.32 2.16 -7.49
C LEU A 151 13.30 1.43 -6.61
N ASN A 152 12.72 2.16 -5.64
CA ASN A 152 11.60 1.69 -4.83
C ASN A 152 10.34 2.53 -5.13
N SER A 153 9.18 1.93 -4.96
CA SER A 153 7.87 2.55 -5.07
C SER A 153 6.94 2.14 -3.92
N PHE A 154 6.63 3.10 -3.05
CA PHE A 154 5.75 2.93 -1.89
C PHE A 154 5.00 4.23 -1.55
N GLN A 155 3.90 4.09 -0.81
CA GLN A 155 2.97 5.18 -0.53
C GLN A 155 2.37 5.06 0.87
N LEU A 156 2.15 6.22 1.50
CA LEU A 156 1.30 6.40 2.68
C LEU A 156 -0.01 7.07 2.27
N VAL A 157 -1.14 6.60 2.78
CA VAL A 157 -2.42 7.34 2.72
C VAL A 157 -3.07 7.37 4.09
N LEU A 158 -3.43 8.57 4.55
CA LEU A 158 -4.26 8.82 5.74
C LEU A 158 -5.68 9.13 5.27
N ILE A 159 -6.68 8.48 5.85
CA ILE A 159 -8.08 8.58 5.42
C ILE A 159 -8.92 9.03 6.60
N ASP A 160 -9.64 10.13 6.46
CA ASP A 160 -10.50 10.67 7.51
C ASP A 160 -11.55 9.64 7.95
N ARG A 161 -11.70 9.44 9.26
CA ARG A 161 -12.75 8.62 9.88
C ARG A 161 -13.47 9.38 10.99
N SER A 162 -13.59 10.70 10.84
CA SER A 162 -14.46 11.56 11.63
C SER A 162 -15.93 11.12 11.61
N ASP A 163 -16.32 10.29 10.63
CA ASP A 163 -17.61 9.58 10.57
C ASP A 163 -17.80 8.55 11.70
N VAL A 164 -16.72 8.03 12.29
CA VAL A 164 -16.72 7.09 13.41
C VAL A 164 -16.40 7.78 14.73
N GLU A 165 -15.35 8.61 14.75
CA GLU A 165 -14.87 9.30 15.95
C GLU A 165 -14.08 10.55 15.55
N THR A 166 -14.24 11.65 16.29
CA THR A 166 -13.40 12.85 16.11
C THR A 166 -11.92 12.49 16.23
N GLY A 167 -11.10 12.94 15.27
CA GLY A 167 -9.67 12.62 15.21
C GLY A 167 -9.37 11.17 14.79
N GLY A 168 -10.38 10.34 14.53
CA GLY A 168 -10.20 8.99 14.01
C GLY A 168 -9.79 9.02 12.54
N PHE A 169 -8.87 8.15 12.15
CA PHE A 169 -8.42 8.00 10.76
C PHE A 169 -7.95 6.58 10.47
N ASP A 170 -7.91 6.21 9.20
CA ASP A 170 -7.28 4.96 8.75
C ASP A 170 -5.93 5.27 8.10
N ILE A 171 -5.02 4.30 8.17
CA ILE A 171 -3.66 4.39 7.63
C ILE A 171 -3.48 3.28 6.62
N GLU A 172 -3.14 3.64 5.39
CA GLU A 172 -2.73 2.68 4.37
C GLU A 172 -1.24 2.80 4.06
N PHE A 173 -0.55 1.66 4.10
CA PHE A 173 0.73 1.51 3.39
C PHE A 173 0.47 0.73 2.11
N ASN A 174 0.95 1.26 1.00
CA ASN A 174 0.80 0.66 -0.31
C ASN A 174 2.18 0.49 -0.96
N TYR A 175 2.52 -0.73 -1.36
CA TYR A 175 3.81 -1.08 -1.96
C TYR A 175 3.64 -1.61 -3.37
N ASP A 176 4.52 -1.18 -4.27
CA ASP A 176 4.59 -1.66 -5.65
C ASP A 176 5.91 -2.37 -5.95
N GLN A 177 7.02 -1.78 -5.49
CA GLN A 177 8.36 -2.30 -5.73
C GLN A 177 9.30 -1.94 -4.59
N ILE A 178 9.99 -2.93 -4.03
CA ILE A 178 11.00 -2.77 -2.98
C ILE A 178 12.25 -3.59 -3.35
N LEU A 179 13.22 -2.94 -3.97
CA LEU A 179 14.43 -3.55 -4.52
C LEU A 179 15.71 -3.16 -3.78
N TRP A 180 15.67 -2.08 -3.00
CA TRP A 180 16.74 -1.65 -2.11
C TRP A 180 16.23 -1.42 -0.70
N GLU A 181 17.10 -1.51 0.31
CA GLU A 181 16.72 -1.44 1.74
C GLU A 181 17.58 -0.50 2.59
N SER A 182 18.70 -0.01 2.07
CA SER A 182 19.59 0.88 2.80
C SER A 182 20.40 1.74 1.84
N GLY A 183 20.79 2.94 2.30
CA GLY A 183 21.74 3.79 1.60
C GLY A 183 23.18 3.44 1.94
N GLN A 184 24.12 3.93 1.12
CA GLN A 184 25.54 3.63 1.27
C GLN A 184 26.13 4.20 2.58
N ALA A 185 25.61 5.32 3.08
CA ALA A 185 26.00 5.87 4.39
C ALA A 185 25.51 5.01 5.55
N SER A 186 24.39 4.31 5.36
CA SER A 186 23.85 3.31 6.28
C SER A 186 24.47 1.91 6.12
N GLY A 187 25.42 1.74 5.20
CA GLY A 187 26.28 0.56 5.10
C GLY A 187 25.84 -0.47 4.06
N SER A 188 24.99 -0.09 3.11
CA SER A 188 24.61 -0.93 1.96
C SER A 188 25.80 -1.22 1.03
N ASP A 189 25.62 -2.21 0.15
CA ASP A 189 26.45 -2.38 -1.05
C ASP A 189 26.05 -1.40 -2.17
N GLU A 190 26.61 -1.59 -3.38
CA GLU A 190 26.33 -0.75 -4.55
C GLU A 190 24.88 -0.84 -5.06
N ASN A 191 24.15 -1.89 -4.71
CA ASN A 191 22.76 -2.11 -5.12
C ASN A 191 21.77 -1.74 -4.01
N GLY A 192 22.23 -1.09 -2.94
CA GLY A 192 21.37 -0.67 -1.82
C GLY A 192 20.95 -1.83 -0.91
N LEU A 193 21.73 -2.92 -0.90
CA LEU A 193 21.44 -4.13 -0.12
C LEU A 193 22.32 -4.24 1.13
N GLY A 194 21.76 -4.73 2.23
CA GLY A 194 22.45 -4.89 3.50
C GLY A 194 22.57 -3.60 4.31
N GLY A 195 23.55 -3.54 5.22
CA GLY A 195 23.73 -2.39 6.11
C GLY A 195 22.68 -2.30 7.24
N ASN A 196 22.32 -1.08 7.61
CA ASN A 196 21.19 -0.80 8.50
C ASN A 196 19.93 -0.70 7.63
N SER A 197 19.22 -1.83 7.52
CA SER A 197 18.07 -1.96 6.64
C SER A 197 16.84 -1.18 7.12
N ALA A 198 15.97 -0.90 6.16
CA ALA A 198 14.73 -0.16 6.34
C ALA A 198 13.83 -0.71 7.46
N ARG A 199 13.01 0.18 8.01
CA ARG A 199 12.00 -0.15 9.02
C ARG A 199 10.64 0.36 8.56
N ALA A 200 9.60 -0.43 8.75
CA ALA A 200 8.23 -0.07 8.37
C ALA A 200 7.32 -0.21 9.60
N GLY A 201 6.50 0.80 9.89
CA GLY A 201 5.64 0.80 11.08
C GLY A 201 5.27 2.19 11.59
N PHE A 202 5.03 2.32 12.90
CA PHE A 202 4.61 3.56 13.54
C PHE A 202 5.03 3.62 15.01
N ALA A 203 5.13 4.83 15.56
CA ALA A 203 5.40 5.05 16.98
C ALA A 203 4.75 6.33 17.51
N TYR A 204 4.51 6.36 18.82
CA TYR A 204 3.84 7.46 19.53
C TYR A 204 4.79 8.38 20.33
N GLY A 205 6.10 8.09 20.35
CA GLY A 205 7.08 8.86 21.10
C GLY A 205 7.19 8.55 22.61
N VAL A 206 7.94 9.35 23.37
CA VAL A 206 8.26 9.05 24.79
C VAL A 206 7.08 9.24 25.72
N GLY A 207 6.90 8.26 26.60
CA GLY A 207 6.01 8.38 27.74
C GLY A 207 4.57 8.04 27.41
N ASP A 208 4.31 7.65 26.17
CA ASP A 208 3.11 6.93 25.78
C ASP A 208 3.25 5.46 26.21
N ASP A 209 2.21 4.92 26.84
CA ASP A 209 2.14 3.52 27.26
C ASP A 209 1.58 2.60 26.16
N ARG A 210 1.14 3.19 25.04
CA ARG A 210 0.69 2.46 23.84
C ARG A 210 1.83 1.74 23.14
N VAL A 211 1.45 0.72 22.39
CA VAL A 211 2.39 -0.18 21.71
C VAL A 211 2.74 0.37 20.34
N SER A 212 3.98 0.85 20.20
CA SER A 212 4.59 1.14 18.89
C SER A 212 4.81 -0.18 18.12
N LEU A 213 4.89 -0.10 16.79
CA LEU A 213 4.99 -1.27 15.93
C LEU A 213 6.05 -1.11 14.87
N GLU A 214 6.75 -2.22 14.61
CA GLU A 214 7.47 -2.47 13.37
C GLU A 214 6.89 -3.71 12.70
N LEU A 215 6.71 -3.67 11.38
CA LEU A 215 6.33 -4.84 10.59
C LEU A 215 7.44 -5.89 10.65
N ASP A 216 7.04 -7.16 10.63
CA ASP A 216 7.96 -8.29 10.58
C ASP A 216 8.94 -8.12 9.42
N GLY A 217 10.24 -8.31 9.69
CA GLY A 217 11.32 -8.09 8.73
C GLY A 217 11.99 -6.71 8.79
N SER A 218 11.43 -5.76 9.54
CA SER A 218 12.09 -4.46 9.80
C SER A 218 13.50 -4.64 10.37
N ALA A 219 14.45 -3.89 9.81
CA ALA A 219 15.89 -3.95 10.12
C ALA A 219 16.55 -5.34 9.94
N VAL A 220 15.94 -6.24 9.18
CA VAL A 220 16.53 -7.52 8.79
C VAL A 220 16.89 -7.48 7.30
N ASN A 221 18.19 -7.56 7.01
CA ASN A 221 18.69 -7.47 5.63
C ASN A 221 18.05 -8.52 4.72
N GLY A 222 17.52 -8.06 3.59
CA GLY A 222 16.83 -8.81 2.57
C GLY A 222 15.41 -9.25 2.94
N ALA A 223 14.88 -8.90 4.12
CA ALA A 223 13.59 -9.41 4.55
C ALA A 223 12.42 -8.70 3.86
N LEU A 224 12.45 -7.37 3.78
CA LEU A 224 11.36 -6.53 3.26
C LEU A 224 11.35 -6.40 1.73
N LEU A 225 12.46 -6.77 1.07
CA LEU A 225 12.62 -6.71 -0.39
C LEU A 225 11.63 -7.64 -1.11
N ASP A 226 11.39 -7.39 -2.40
CA ASP A 226 10.45 -8.15 -3.23
C ASP A 226 10.70 -9.67 -3.26
N ASN A 227 11.95 -10.09 -3.12
CA ASN A 227 12.38 -11.49 -3.07
C ASN A 227 12.62 -12.00 -1.63
N GLY A 228 12.31 -11.18 -0.64
CA GLY A 228 12.49 -11.44 0.78
C GLY A 228 11.43 -12.35 1.38
N VAL A 229 11.71 -12.82 2.59
CA VAL A 229 10.78 -13.68 3.36
C VAL A 229 9.60 -12.90 3.93
N ASN A 230 9.73 -11.58 4.06
CA ASN A 230 8.71 -10.63 4.51
C ASN A 230 8.46 -9.57 3.43
N ALA A 231 8.52 -9.98 2.16
CA ALA A 231 8.39 -9.09 1.01
C ALA A 231 7.11 -8.24 1.12
N LEU A 232 7.28 -6.92 1.27
CA LEU A 232 6.17 -6.00 1.49
C LEU A 232 5.15 -6.04 0.35
N ILE A 233 5.61 -6.27 -0.88
CA ILE A 233 4.75 -6.34 -2.07
C ILE A 233 3.90 -7.62 -2.17
N ASN A 234 4.24 -8.68 -1.42
CA ASN A 234 3.58 -9.99 -1.51
C ASN A 234 2.73 -10.31 -0.27
N ASP A 235 2.79 -9.46 0.74
CA ASP A 235 2.05 -9.60 1.99
C ASP A 235 1.03 -8.45 2.11
N ARG A 236 0.12 -8.57 3.08
CA ARG A 236 -0.97 -7.61 3.27
C ARG A 236 -1.60 -7.73 4.66
N ILE A 237 -2.14 -6.62 5.14
CA ILE A 237 -2.91 -6.55 6.39
C ILE A 237 -4.26 -5.89 6.08
N ASN A 238 -5.36 -6.57 6.41
CA ASN A 238 -6.74 -6.06 6.23
C ASN A 238 -7.06 -5.48 4.85
N ARG A 239 -6.40 -6.00 3.82
CA ARG A 239 -6.57 -5.59 2.42
C ARG A 239 -6.75 -6.83 1.54
N ASP A 240 -7.47 -6.65 0.43
CA ASP A 240 -7.70 -7.70 -0.57
C ASP A 240 -6.68 -7.66 -1.72
N VAL A 241 -5.67 -6.79 -1.61
CA VAL A 241 -4.60 -6.59 -2.58
C VAL A 241 -3.25 -6.79 -1.90
N ASP A 242 -2.37 -7.57 -2.52
CA ASP A 242 -0.99 -7.73 -2.05
C ASP A 242 -0.26 -6.38 -2.15
N GLY A 243 0.65 -6.11 -1.21
CA GLY A 243 1.27 -4.80 -1.06
C GLY A 243 0.40 -3.78 -0.32
N GLY A 244 -0.82 -4.15 0.10
CA GLY A 244 -1.72 -3.27 0.83
C GLY A 244 -1.77 -3.59 2.33
N TYR A 245 -1.57 -2.58 3.17
CA TYR A 245 -1.67 -2.71 4.62
C TYR A 245 -2.61 -1.64 5.16
N LEU A 246 -3.65 -2.04 5.88
CA LEU A 246 -4.62 -1.13 6.50
C LEU A 246 -4.60 -1.26 8.01
N PHE A 247 -4.28 -0.14 8.65
CA PHE A 247 -4.37 0.05 10.10
C PHE A 247 -5.44 1.09 10.42
N THR A 248 -5.99 1.03 11.63
CA THR A 248 -7.05 1.94 12.06
C THR A 248 -6.61 2.68 13.32
N ALA A 249 -6.69 4.00 13.33
CA ALA A 249 -6.41 4.82 14.50
C ALA A 249 -7.71 5.29 15.16
N ARG A 250 -7.99 4.85 16.39
CA ARG A 250 -9.18 5.19 17.19
C ARG A 250 -8.78 5.53 18.62
N GLY A 251 -9.38 6.55 19.22
CA GLY A 251 -9.00 7.04 20.55
C GLY A 251 -7.51 7.40 20.70
N GLY A 252 -6.82 7.73 19.60
CA GLY A 252 -5.38 7.97 19.58
C GLY A 252 -4.51 6.71 19.44
N GLU A 253 -5.10 5.52 19.35
CA GLU A 253 -4.37 4.24 19.24
C GLU A 253 -4.60 3.59 17.87
N ILE A 254 -3.51 3.20 17.22
CA ILE A 254 -3.46 2.43 15.98
C ILE A 254 -3.57 0.94 16.31
N THR A 255 -4.55 0.28 15.71
CA THR A 255 -4.78 -1.17 15.81
C THR A 255 -4.65 -1.85 14.46
N ILE A 256 -4.22 -3.11 14.49
CA ILE A 256 -4.13 -4.01 13.33
C ILE A 256 -5.39 -4.85 13.16
N ASP A 257 -6.27 -4.90 14.16
CA ASP A 257 -7.49 -5.68 14.05
C ASP A 257 -8.51 -4.97 13.15
N PRO A 258 -9.31 -5.72 12.36
CA PRO A 258 -10.49 -5.15 11.74
C PRO A 258 -11.38 -4.65 12.87
N VAL A 259 -11.51 -3.33 13.00
CA VAL A 259 -12.48 -2.76 13.93
C VAL A 259 -13.84 -3.20 13.43
N ASP A 260 -14.44 -4.17 14.14
CA ASP A 260 -15.85 -4.52 13.93
C ASP A 260 -16.62 -3.19 13.92
N PRO A 261 -17.55 -2.98 12.96
CA PRO A 261 -18.43 -1.83 13.05
C PRO A 261 -19.07 -1.90 14.42
N VAL A 262 -18.80 -0.90 15.27
CA VAL A 262 -19.36 -0.78 16.61
C VAL A 262 -20.84 -1.13 16.48
N ASP A 263 -21.24 -2.29 17.02
CA ASP A 263 -22.64 -2.69 16.99
C ASP A 263 -23.43 -1.49 17.53
N PRO A 264 -24.47 -1.02 16.81
CA PRO A 264 -25.27 0.09 17.31
C PRO A 264 -25.71 -0.25 18.74
N PRO A 265 -25.83 0.74 19.65
CA PRO A 265 -26.15 0.50 21.05
C PRO A 265 -27.30 -0.49 21.13
N VAL A 266 -27.04 -1.66 21.71
CA VAL A 266 -28.09 -2.66 21.94
C VAL A 266 -29.14 -1.96 22.78
N ASP A 267 -30.31 -1.74 22.18
CA ASP A 267 -31.47 -1.23 22.89
C ASP A 267 -31.77 -2.22 24.02
N PRO A 268 -31.72 -1.79 25.30
CA PRO A 268 -32.01 -2.68 26.43
C PRO A 268 -33.46 -3.24 26.38
N ASP A 269 -34.32 -2.73 25.49
CA ASP A 269 -35.72 -3.13 25.37
C ASP A 269 -36.01 -4.24 24.33
N THR A 270 -35.00 -4.81 23.64
CA THR A 270 -35.22 -5.97 22.75
C THR A 270 -34.66 -7.28 23.30
N GLU A 271 -35.15 -7.72 24.45
CA GLU A 271 -35.03 -9.13 24.87
C GLU A 271 -36.06 -9.97 24.10
N THR A 272 -35.81 -10.25 22.81
CA THR A 272 -36.58 -11.28 22.11
C THR A 272 -35.99 -12.64 22.44
N THR A 273 -36.72 -13.38 23.29
CA THR A 273 -36.59 -14.80 23.62
C THR A 273 -35.99 -15.67 22.50
N PRO A 274 -35.00 -16.55 22.78
CA PRO A 274 -34.52 -17.48 21.77
C PRO A 274 -35.51 -18.65 21.58
N GLU A 275 -35.96 -18.84 20.35
CA GLU A 275 -36.76 -20.01 19.92
C GLU A 275 -35.89 -21.29 19.86
N PRO A 276 -36.40 -22.46 20.28
CA PRO A 276 -35.61 -23.68 20.37
C PRO A 276 -35.36 -24.34 18.99
N ALA A 277 -34.17 -24.95 18.88
CA ALA A 277 -33.62 -25.58 17.69
C ALA A 277 -34.57 -26.52 16.92
N SER A 278 -34.61 -26.35 15.60
CA SER A 278 -35.08 -27.37 14.66
C SER A 278 -33.88 -28.16 14.12
N ILE A 279 -33.56 -29.28 14.78
CA ILE A 279 -32.73 -30.36 14.24
C ILE A 279 -33.63 -31.22 13.34
N LEU A 280 -33.38 -31.23 12.02
CA LEU A 280 -33.78 -32.36 11.17
C LEU A 280 -33.00 -32.39 9.84
N GLY A 281 -32.25 -33.48 9.62
CA GLY A 281 -32.13 -34.05 8.27
C GLY A 281 -30.73 -34.47 7.79
N LEU A 282 -30.16 -35.56 8.32
CA LEU A 282 -29.36 -36.48 7.50
C LEU A 282 -29.43 -37.92 8.08
N LEU A 283 -30.34 -38.73 7.49
CA LEU A 283 -30.32 -40.21 7.46
C LEU A 283 -29.41 -40.60 6.27
N ALA A 284 -28.70 -41.73 6.15
CA ALA A 284 -28.71 -43.01 6.83
C ALA A 284 -27.45 -43.82 6.41
N MET A 285 -27.06 -44.82 7.22
CA MET A 285 -26.83 -46.24 6.85
C MET A 285 -25.78 -46.90 7.76
N GLY A 286 -26.15 -48.02 8.40
CA GLY A 286 -25.21 -48.90 9.10
C GLY A 286 -25.83 -49.77 10.18
N THR A 287 -26.27 -50.97 9.80
CA THR A 287 -27.04 -51.95 10.58
C THR A 287 -26.25 -52.83 11.56
N ILE A 288 -26.88 -53.11 12.71
CA ILE A 288 -27.03 -54.41 13.43
C ILE A 288 -25.81 -55.06 14.15
N GLY A 289 -26.02 -55.38 15.44
CA GLY A 289 -25.32 -56.44 16.20
C GLY A 289 -25.33 -56.21 17.73
N VAL A 290 -26.42 -56.47 18.46
CA VAL A 290 -26.75 -57.73 19.19
C VAL A 290 -25.85 -58.08 20.40
N LEU A 291 -26.47 -57.94 21.58
CA LEU A 291 -26.39 -58.70 22.85
C LEU A 291 -25.11 -58.77 23.74
N LYS A 292 -25.30 -58.23 24.95
CA LYS A 292 -25.10 -58.83 26.31
C LYS A 292 -23.85 -59.70 26.57
N ARG A 293 -23.05 -59.30 27.57
CA ARG A 293 -23.00 -59.98 28.89
C ARG A 293 -22.14 -59.26 29.95
N LYS A 294 -22.83 -58.92 31.04
CA LYS A 294 -22.48 -58.82 32.47
C LYS A 294 -21.26 -59.66 32.92
N LYS A 295 -20.33 -59.06 33.68
CA LYS A 295 -20.01 -59.47 35.08
C LYS A 295 -19.07 -58.48 35.80
N SER A 296 -19.38 -58.26 37.08
CA SER A 296 -18.61 -57.55 38.09
C SER A 296 -17.31 -58.28 38.46
N SER A 297 -16.22 -57.56 38.67
CA SER A 297 -15.73 -57.13 39.99
C SER A 297 -14.54 -56.18 39.78
#